data_AF-A0A7S2N1T8-F1
#
_entry.id   AF-A0A7S2N1T8-F1
#
_cell.length_a   1.000
_cell.length_b   1.000
_cell.length_c   1.000
_cell.angle_alpha   90.00
_cell.angle_beta   90.00
_cell.angle_gamma   90.00
#
_symmetry.space_group_name_H-M   'P 1'
#
loop_
_entity.id
_entity.type
_entity.pdbx_description
1 polymer ?
#
loop_
_entity_poly.entity_id
_entity_poly.type
_entity_poly.pdbx_seq_one_letter_code
_entity_poly.pdbx_strand_id
1 'polypeptide(L)'
;MGSVCGCGPSVVPDPPTEQEILDDLERSEGKIWRIAFMKIDCDSTGTVATHAELLRPYIMEASALHEDTVEAVLQRTGKDGKLPFDSFANLLRDHASDETESLATFQQLAGGEDLIESIDARNALRLYGERKCGARGAHALDEDIWEKVLNEVMKDVEVTVDMELWVRQCSLLARYIRVFRQQRAPIL
;
A
#
# COMPACT_ATOMS: atom_id res chain seq x y z
N MET A 1 42.40 -10.64 -11.04
CA MET A 1 42.08 -9.44 -11.84
C MET A 1 40.65 -9.06 -11.49
N GLY A 2 40.47 -7.93 -10.80
CA GLY A 2 39.22 -7.55 -10.16
C GLY A 2 38.19 -7.03 -11.15
N SER A 3 36.99 -7.60 -11.12
CA SER A 3 35.81 -7.07 -11.80
C SER A 3 35.27 -5.92 -10.95
N VAL A 4 35.44 -4.70 -11.43
CA VAL A 4 34.88 -3.50 -10.78
C VAL A 4 33.41 -3.47 -11.17
N CYS A 5 32.53 -3.98 -10.29
CA CYS A 5 31.09 -3.77 -10.42
C CYS A 5 30.84 -2.27 -10.30
N GLY A 6 30.65 -1.60 -11.44
CA GLY A 6 30.25 -0.21 -11.48
C GLY A 6 28.84 -0.10 -10.93
N CYS A 7 28.72 0.27 -9.66
CA CYS A 7 27.49 0.88 -9.15
C CYS A 7 27.35 2.22 -9.87
N GLY A 8 26.65 2.22 -11.02
CA GLY A 8 26.23 3.45 -11.66
C GLY A 8 25.43 4.28 -10.65
N PRO A 9 25.48 5.63 -10.72
CA PRO A 9 24.71 6.47 -9.82
C PRO A 9 23.23 6.09 -9.93
N SER A 10 22.68 5.55 -8.84
CA SER A 10 21.26 5.22 -8.77
C SER A 10 20.49 6.54 -8.80
N VAL A 11 19.89 6.85 -9.94
CA VAL A 11 19.07 8.05 -10.10
C VAL A 11 17.80 7.84 -9.29
N VAL A 12 17.59 8.70 -8.28
CA VAL A 12 16.34 8.73 -7.52
C VAL A 12 15.21 9.07 -8.51
N PRO A 13 14.17 8.24 -8.62
CA PRO A 13 13.07 8.55 -9.52
C PRO A 13 12.26 9.75 -8.99
N ASP A 14 11.66 10.52 -9.90
CA ASP A 14 10.71 11.55 -9.52
C ASP A 14 9.44 10.90 -8.91
N PRO A 15 8.80 11.53 -7.90
CA PRO A 15 7.52 11.09 -7.40
C PRO A 15 6.46 11.02 -8.51
N PRO A 16 5.53 10.05 -8.48
CA PRO A 16 4.46 9.98 -9.46
C PRO A 16 3.51 11.18 -9.35
N THR A 17 2.94 11.57 -10.48
CA THR A 17 1.82 12.52 -10.51
C THR A 17 0.50 11.83 -10.14
N GLU A 18 -0.54 12.59 -9.79
CA GLU A 18 -1.86 12.03 -9.48
C GLU A 18 -2.45 11.23 -10.64
N GLN A 19 -2.25 11.70 -11.89
CA GLN A 19 -2.72 10.99 -13.07
C GLN A 19 -1.96 9.68 -13.26
N GLU A 20 -0.64 9.66 -13.06
CA GLU A 20 0.14 8.41 -13.11
C GLU A 20 -0.30 7.39 -12.06
N ILE A 21 -0.73 7.86 -10.87
CA ILE A 21 -1.25 6.97 -9.82
C ILE A 21 -2.55 6.29 -10.28
N LEU A 22 -3.46 7.06 -10.90
CA LEU A 22 -4.73 6.54 -11.39
C LEU A 22 -4.54 5.59 -12.59
N ASP A 23 -3.64 5.92 -13.52
CA ASP A 23 -3.40 5.16 -14.74
C ASP A 23 -2.64 3.84 -14.48
N ASP A 24 -1.66 3.86 -13.58
CA ASP A 24 -0.78 2.72 -13.27
C ASP A 24 -0.34 2.75 -11.81
N LEU A 25 -1.18 2.15 -10.96
CA LEU A 25 -0.94 2.09 -9.52
C LEU A 25 0.35 1.34 -9.19
N GLU A 26 0.61 0.19 -9.82
CA GLU A 26 1.77 -0.65 -9.51
C GLU A 26 3.09 0.07 -9.79
N ARG A 27 3.17 0.76 -10.93
CA ARG A 27 4.35 1.55 -11.25
C ARG A 27 4.51 2.74 -10.30
N SER A 28 3.41 3.39 -9.94
CA SER A 28 3.43 4.54 -9.03
C SER A 28 3.85 4.15 -7.61
N GLU A 29 3.36 3.02 -7.09
CA GLU A 29 3.86 2.39 -5.87
C GLU A 29 5.37 2.15 -5.95
N GLY A 30 5.82 1.52 -7.04
CA GLY A 30 7.24 1.24 -7.27
C GLY A 30 8.12 2.49 -7.19
N LYS A 31 7.67 3.63 -7.76
CA LYS A 31 8.38 4.91 -7.66
C LYS A 31 8.45 5.39 -6.21
N ILE A 32 7.31 5.49 -5.52
CA ILE A 32 7.22 5.98 -4.13
C ILE A 32 8.09 5.13 -3.19
N TRP A 33 7.94 3.81 -3.27
CA TRP A 33 8.67 2.89 -2.41
C TRP A 33 10.15 2.88 -2.74
N ARG A 34 10.55 3.10 -4.00
CA ARG A 34 11.98 3.21 -4.36
C ARG A 34 12.61 4.45 -3.72
N ILE A 35 11.92 5.59 -3.75
CA ILE A 35 12.37 6.83 -3.11
C ILE A 35 12.58 6.59 -1.61
N ALA A 36 11.58 6.00 -0.94
CA ALA A 36 11.68 5.69 0.48
C ALA A 36 12.79 4.68 0.78
N PHE A 37 12.88 3.59 0.02
CA PHE A 37 13.88 2.55 0.20
C PHE A 37 15.31 3.12 0.06
N MET A 38 15.56 3.99 -0.93
CA MET A 38 16.86 4.64 -1.09
C MET A 38 17.21 5.58 0.06
N LYS A 39 16.21 6.21 0.70
CA LYS A 39 16.44 7.00 1.91
C LYS A 39 16.80 6.13 3.12
N ILE A 40 16.22 4.93 3.21
CA ILE A 40 16.52 3.98 4.29
C ILE A 40 17.86 3.27 4.05
N ASP A 41 18.18 2.91 2.80
CA ASP A 41 19.45 2.32 2.36
C ASP A 41 20.49 3.42 2.12
N CYS A 42 20.90 4.11 3.19
CA CYS A 42 21.86 5.21 3.13
C CYS A 42 23.21 4.80 2.51
N ASP A 43 23.58 3.53 2.63
CA ASP A 43 24.82 2.96 2.08
C ASP A 43 24.67 2.53 0.60
N SER A 44 23.49 2.67 0.01
CA SER A 44 23.19 2.30 -1.39
C SER A 44 23.60 0.87 -1.74
N THR A 45 23.37 -0.07 -0.82
CA THR A 45 23.76 -1.48 -0.96
C THR A 45 22.76 -2.29 -1.79
N GLY A 46 21.59 -1.75 -2.05
CA GLY A 46 20.45 -2.45 -2.64
C GLY A 46 19.66 -3.29 -1.64
N THR A 47 20.01 -3.23 -0.35
CA THR A 47 19.37 -3.97 0.74
C THR A 47 19.28 -3.11 1.99
N VAL A 48 18.17 -3.22 2.73
CA VAL A 48 18.02 -2.55 4.03
C VAL A 48 18.18 -3.57 5.15
N ALA A 49 18.91 -3.24 6.20
CA ALA A 49 18.95 -4.07 7.41
C ALA A 49 17.57 -4.12 8.07
N THR A 50 17.07 -5.29 8.47
CA THR A 50 15.73 -5.43 9.09
C THR A 50 15.57 -4.67 10.41
N HIS A 51 16.68 -4.29 11.05
CA HIS A 51 16.74 -3.50 12.26
C HIS A 51 17.07 -2.01 12.00
N ALA A 52 17.03 -1.55 10.74
CA ALA A 52 17.23 -0.15 10.43
C ALA A 52 16.15 0.71 11.09
N GLU A 53 16.57 1.79 11.75
CA GLU A 53 15.71 2.63 12.60
C GLU A 53 14.50 3.20 11.84
N LEU A 54 14.70 3.59 10.57
CA LEU A 54 13.64 4.16 9.73
C LEU A 54 12.72 3.12 9.09
N LEU A 55 13.11 1.84 9.07
CA LEU A 55 12.37 0.81 8.34
C LEU A 55 11.03 0.49 9.01
N ARG A 56 11.03 0.25 10.33
CA ARG A 56 9.81 -0.15 11.05
C ARG A 56 8.74 0.96 11.05
N PRO A 57 9.06 2.22 11.42
CA PRO A 57 8.07 3.30 11.37
C PRO A 57 7.52 3.49 9.96
N TYR A 58 8.38 3.39 8.94
CA TYR A 58 7.93 3.49 7.55
C TYR A 58 6.96 2.38 7.18
N ILE A 59 7.26 1.11 7.49
CA ILE A 59 6.36 0.00 7.17
C ILE A 59 5.02 0.14 7.90
N MET A 60 5.03 0.50 9.18
CA MET A 60 3.79 0.69 9.95
C MET A 60 2.92 1.79 9.35
N GLU A 61 3.52 2.89 8.89
CA GLU A 61 2.80 3.97 8.24
C GLU A 61 2.35 3.59 6.82
N ALA A 62 3.17 2.87 6.05
CA ALA A 62 2.93 2.51 4.66
C ALA A 62 2.14 1.21 4.44
N SER A 63 1.71 0.52 5.50
CA SER A 63 0.98 -0.75 5.43
C SER A 63 -0.18 -0.79 6.43
N ALA A 64 -0.78 -1.95 6.64
CA ALA A 64 -1.74 -2.24 7.72
C ALA A 64 -1.08 -2.94 8.92
N LEU A 65 0.25 -3.11 8.92
CA LEU A 65 0.97 -3.78 10.00
C LEU A 65 1.05 -2.88 11.25
N HIS A 66 1.02 -3.54 12.40
CA HIS A 66 1.16 -2.91 13.72
C HIS A 66 2.50 -3.28 14.35
N GLU A 67 2.84 -2.63 15.47
CA GLU A 67 4.11 -2.84 16.19
C GLU A 67 4.32 -4.32 16.57
N ASP A 68 3.24 -5.00 16.95
CA ASP A 68 3.29 -6.40 17.36
C ASP A 68 3.50 -7.39 16.19
N THR A 69 3.14 -6.99 14.96
CA THR A 69 3.18 -7.87 13.78
C THR A 69 4.31 -7.54 12.82
N VAL A 70 4.77 -6.28 12.77
CA VAL A 70 5.80 -5.82 11.82
C VAL A 70 7.11 -6.59 11.98
N GLU A 71 7.53 -6.89 13.21
CA GLU A 71 8.77 -7.61 13.46
C GLU A 71 8.71 -9.06 12.96
N ALA A 72 7.61 -9.76 13.21
CA ALA A 72 7.42 -11.12 12.74
C ALA A 72 7.42 -11.19 11.20
N VAL A 73 6.78 -10.22 10.54
CA VAL A 73 6.76 -10.13 9.08
C VAL A 73 8.16 -9.80 8.53
N LEU A 74 8.90 -8.89 9.16
CA LEU A 74 10.28 -8.56 8.78
C LEU A 74 11.22 -9.76 8.90
N GLN A 75 11.10 -10.55 9.97
CA GLN A 75 11.89 -11.77 10.16
C GLN A 75 11.58 -12.85 9.11
N ARG A 76 10.32 -12.97 8.70
CA ARG A 76 9.89 -13.93 7.66
C ARG A 76 10.32 -13.50 6.26
N THR A 77 10.30 -12.20 5.99
CA THR A 77 10.52 -11.65 4.64
C THR A 77 12.00 -11.35 4.38
N GLY A 78 12.72 -10.93 5.42
CA GLY A 78 14.16 -10.70 5.36
C GLY A 78 14.95 -12.00 5.25
N LYS A 79 16.07 -11.96 4.52
CA LYS A 79 17.05 -13.04 4.43
C LYS A 79 18.34 -12.56 5.06
N ASP A 80 18.86 -13.30 6.03
CA ASP A 80 20.10 -12.96 6.76
C ASP A 80 20.08 -11.55 7.38
N GLY A 81 18.92 -11.12 7.88
CA GLY A 81 18.74 -9.78 8.46
C GLY A 81 18.75 -8.64 7.45
N LYS A 82 18.63 -8.94 6.14
CA LYS A 82 18.56 -7.97 5.06
C LYS A 82 17.26 -8.11 4.27
N LEU A 83 16.74 -6.97 3.82
CA LEU A 83 15.52 -6.85 3.05
C LEU A 83 15.84 -6.19 1.70
N PRO A 84 15.87 -6.94 0.59
CA PRO A 84 16.02 -6.35 -0.74
C PRO A 84 14.75 -5.58 -1.14
N PHE A 85 14.88 -4.66 -2.09
CA PHE A 85 13.76 -3.81 -2.52
C PHE A 85 12.51 -4.59 -2.94
N ASP A 86 12.66 -5.66 -3.72
CA ASP A 86 11.48 -6.42 -4.21
C ASP A 86 10.71 -7.06 -3.05
N SER A 87 11.43 -7.56 -2.04
CA SER A 87 10.82 -8.08 -0.82
C SER A 87 10.15 -7.00 0.02
N PHE A 88 10.74 -5.80 0.08
CA PHE A 88 10.13 -4.64 0.73
C PHE A 88 8.83 -4.20 0.03
N ALA A 89 8.86 -4.09 -1.30
CA ALA A 89 7.70 -3.72 -2.10
C ALA A 89 6.56 -4.76 -1.98
N ASN A 90 6.89 -6.04 -2.04
CA ASN A 90 5.90 -7.11 -1.87
C ASN A 90 5.30 -7.11 -0.46
N LEU A 91 6.11 -6.91 0.59
CA LEU A 91 5.62 -6.78 1.96
C LEU A 91 4.57 -5.68 2.09
N LEU A 92 4.84 -4.49 1.53
CA LEU A 92 3.89 -3.37 1.60
C LEU A 92 2.60 -3.65 0.83
N ARG A 93 2.70 -4.36 -0.30
CA ARG A 93 1.55 -4.73 -1.13
C ARG A 93 0.69 -5.80 -0.47
N ASP A 94 1.31 -6.86 0.03
CA ASP A 94 0.64 -7.99 0.67
C ASP A 94 -0.04 -7.58 1.98
N HIS A 95 0.46 -6.53 2.62
CA HIS A 95 -0.09 -5.99 3.87
C HIS A 95 -0.74 -4.62 3.67
N ALA A 96 -1.30 -4.35 2.49
CA ALA A 96 -2.01 -3.10 2.23
C ALA A 96 -3.35 -3.02 2.99
N SER A 97 -4.00 -4.12 3.34
CA SER A 97 -5.20 -4.10 4.17
C SER A 97 -5.16 -5.17 5.23
N ASP A 98 -5.88 -4.96 6.33
CA ASP A 98 -6.16 -6.02 7.28
C ASP A 98 -7.30 -6.88 6.74
N GLU A 99 -6.97 -8.07 6.23
CA GLU A 99 -7.95 -9.02 5.68
C GLU A 99 -8.99 -9.44 6.72
N THR A 100 -8.60 -9.61 7.99
CA THR A 100 -9.51 -10.04 9.06
C THR A 100 -10.59 -8.98 9.26
N GLU A 101 -10.20 -7.72 9.24
CA GLU A 101 -11.14 -6.61 9.34
C GLU A 101 -11.99 -6.45 8.08
N SER A 102 -11.42 -6.60 6.89
CA SER A 102 -12.17 -6.59 5.64
C SER A 102 -13.25 -7.68 5.64
N LEU A 103 -12.92 -8.90 6.07
CA LEU A 103 -13.86 -10.01 6.21
C LEU A 103 -14.97 -9.71 7.22
N ALA A 104 -14.62 -9.18 8.40
CA ALA A 104 -15.60 -8.79 9.42
C ALA A 104 -16.56 -7.71 8.89
N THR A 105 -16.04 -6.76 8.11
CA THR A 105 -16.85 -5.71 7.47
C THR A 105 -17.81 -6.29 6.45
N PHE A 106 -17.35 -7.22 5.60
CA PHE A 106 -18.21 -7.90 4.63
C PHE A 106 -19.36 -8.65 5.31
N GLN A 107 -19.05 -9.43 6.35
CA GLN A 107 -20.06 -10.21 7.09
C GLN A 107 -21.15 -9.33 7.70
N GLN A 108 -20.79 -8.12 8.14
CA GLN A 108 -21.75 -7.14 8.65
C GLN A 108 -22.61 -6.55 7.53
N LEU A 109 -22.02 -6.23 6.37
CA LEU A 109 -22.73 -5.67 5.22
C LEU A 109 -23.69 -6.66 4.58
N ALA A 110 -23.25 -7.91 4.41
CA ALA A 110 -24.01 -8.95 3.73
C ALA A 110 -25.19 -9.47 4.57
N GLY A 111 -25.24 -9.18 5.87
CA GLY A 111 -26.38 -9.57 6.71
C GLY A 111 -26.62 -11.09 6.78
N GLY A 112 -25.60 -11.90 6.51
CA GLY A 112 -25.69 -13.36 6.42
C GLY A 112 -25.87 -13.92 4.99
N GLU A 113 -25.92 -13.06 3.98
CA GLU A 113 -25.86 -13.45 2.57
C GLU A 113 -24.41 -13.62 2.08
N ASP A 114 -24.24 -14.26 0.93
CA ASP A 114 -22.92 -14.49 0.32
C ASP A 114 -22.50 -13.36 -0.64
N LEU A 115 -23.42 -12.44 -0.96
CA LEU A 115 -23.25 -11.38 -1.95
C LEU A 115 -23.76 -10.04 -1.39
N ILE A 116 -23.18 -8.94 -1.84
CA ILE A 116 -23.69 -7.57 -1.63
C ILE A 116 -23.85 -6.85 -2.97
N GLU A 117 -24.81 -5.93 -3.05
CA GLU A 117 -24.97 -5.07 -4.24
C GLU A 117 -23.76 -4.14 -4.39
N SER A 118 -23.33 -3.90 -5.63
CA SER A 118 -22.11 -3.13 -5.91
C SER A 118 -22.19 -1.67 -5.46
N ILE A 119 -23.40 -1.09 -5.42
CA ILE A 119 -23.65 0.25 -4.87
C ILE A 119 -23.36 0.28 -3.37
N ASP A 120 -23.84 -0.72 -2.63
CA ASP A 120 -23.59 -0.83 -1.19
C ASP A 120 -22.11 -1.11 -0.91
N ALA A 121 -21.48 -1.95 -1.73
CA ALA A 121 -20.03 -2.18 -1.68
C ALA A 121 -19.24 -0.88 -1.89
N ARG A 122 -19.57 -0.06 -2.89
CA ARG A 122 -18.90 1.22 -3.15
C ARG A 122 -19.03 2.17 -1.96
N ASN A 123 -20.23 2.31 -1.40
CA ASN A 123 -20.47 3.14 -0.22
C ASN A 123 -19.69 2.65 0.99
N ALA A 124 -19.65 1.34 1.20
CA ALA A 124 -18.91 0.75 2.30
C ALA A 124 -17.39 0.87 2.13
N LEU A 125 -16.86 0.73 0.91
CA LEU A 125 -15.45 0.95 0.59
C LEU A 125 -15.02 2.37 0.93
N ARG A 126 -15.84 3.36 0.58
CA ARG A 126 -15.61 4.76 0.96
C ARG A 126 -15.49 4.92 2.48
N LEU A 127 -16.47 4.40 3.23
CA LEU A 127 -16.46 4.46 4.69
C LEU A 127 -15.28 3.69 5.31
N TYR A 128 -14.90 2.56 4.72
CA TYR A 128 -13.74 1.76 5.12
C TYR A 128 -12.46 2.58 4.96
N GLY A 129 -12.22 3.14 3.79
CA GLY A 129 -11.03 3.94 3.50
C GLY A 129 -10.95 5.21 4.36
N GLU A 130 -12.06 5.92 4.57
CA GLU A 130 -12.13 7.10 5.45
C GLU A 130 -11.75 6.78 6.90
N ARG A 131 -12.16 5.61 7.41
CA ARG A 131 -11.88 5.19 8.79
C ARG A 131 -10.48 4.61 8.96
N LYS A 132 -9.98 3.88 7.97
CA LYS A 132 -8.81 3.00 8.14
C LYS A 132 -7.55 3.52 7.49
N CYS A 133 -7.66 4.15 6.33
CA CYS A 133 -6.50 4.62 5.60
C CYS A 133 -6.13 6.07 5.93
N GLY A 134 -6.65 6.59 7.05
CA GLY A 134 -6.22 7.88 7.60
C GLY A 134 -6.63 9.09 6.75
N ALA A 135 -7.75 9.04 6.03
CA ALA A 135 -8.25 10.17 5.24
C ALA A 135 -8.77 11.34 6.10
N ARG A 136 -8.35 11.44 7.36
CA ARG A 136 -8.70 12.53 8.28
C ARG A 136 -7.46 13.36 8.55
N GLY A 137 -7.49 14.63 8.16
CA GLY A 137 -6.41 15.58 8.41
C GLY A 137 -6.02 16.39 7.18
N ALA A 138 -4.88 17.08 7.25
CA ALA A 138 -4.38 17.96 6.18
C ALA A 138 -4.02 17.22 4.87
N HIS A 139 -3.94 15.89 4.92
CA HIS A 139 -3.58 15.03 3.79
C HIS A 139 -4.76 14.13 3.35
N ALA A 140 -5.98 14.47 3.76
CA ALA A 140 -7.19 13.82 3.26
C ALA A 140 -7.25 13.93 1.73
N LEU A 141 -7.78 12.88 1.08
CA LEU A 141 -8.14 12.97 -0.32
C LEU A 141 -9.28 13.96 -0.47
N ASP A 142 -9.21 14.78 -1.51
CA ASP A 142 -10.34 15.59 -1.91
C ASP A 142 -11.44 14.69 -2.52
N GLU A 143 -12.65 15.22 -2.63
CA GLU A 143 -13.80 14.45 -3.12
C GLU A 143 -13.64 14.00 -4.57
N ASP A 144 -13.01 14.82 -5.41
CA ASP A 144 -12.80 14.48 -6.82
C ASP A 144 -11.85 13.29 -6.97
N ILE A 145 -10.79 13.23 -6.15
CA ILE A 145 -9.85 12.10 -6.10
C ILE A 145 -10.50 10.87 -5.48
N TRP A 146 -11.33 11.02 -4.44
CA TRP A 146 -12.10 9.91 -3.89
C TRP A 146 -12.97 9.22 -4.94
N GLU A 147 -13.74 10.01 -5.71
CA GLU A 147 -14.61 9.45 -6.74
C GLU A 147 -13.81 8.77 -7.86
N LYS A 148 -12.67 9.36 -8.26
CA LYS A 148 -11.75 8.73 -9.24
C LYS A 148 -11.17 7.41 -8.74
N VAL A 149 -10.69 7.37 -7.49
CA VAL A 149 -10.14 6.14 -6.89
C VAL A 149 -11.22 5.07 -6.79
N LEU A 150 -12.41 5.40 -6.30
CA LEU A 150 -13.51 4.45 -6.21
C LEU A 150 -13.96 3.96 -7.60
N ASN A 151 -13.87 4.79 -8.64
CA ASN A 151 -14.13 4.37 -10.01
C ASN A 151 -13.10 3.34 -10.51
N GLU A 152 -11.81 3.55 -10.24
CA GLU A 152 -10.78 2.57 -10.63
C GLU A 152 -10.92 1.27 -9.83
N VAL A 153 -11.17 1.35 -8.51
CA VAL A 153 -11.40 0.18 -7.66
C VAL A 153 -12.62 -0.62 -8.13
N MET A 154 -13.72 0.05 -8.48
CA MET A 154 -14.97 -0.61 -8.89
C MET A 154 -15.06 -0.93 -10.39
N LYS A 155 -14.02 -0.64 -11.18
CA LYS A 155 -14.07 -0.68 -12.65
C LYS A 155 -14.46 -2.04 -13.23
N ASP A 156 -13.97 -3.10 -12.61
CA ASP A 156 -14.22 -4.49 -13.04
C ASP A 156 -15.27 -5.19 -12.17
N VAL A 157 -15.99 -4.45 -11.33
CA VAL A 157 -17.04 -4.99 -10.46
C VAL A 157 -18.37 -5.01 -11.21
N GLU A 158 -19.04 -6.16 -11.19
CA GLU A 158 -20.37 -6.33 -11.80
C GLU A 158 -21.49 -5.78 -10.88
N VAL A 159 -22.68 -6.40 -10.94
CA VAL A 159 -23.84 -6.00 -10.13
C VAL A 159 -23.67 -6.36 -8.66
N THR A 160 -23.01 -7.49 -8.37
CA THR A 160 -22.82 -7.99 -7.00
C THR A 160 -21.36 -8.25 -6.69
N VAL A 161 -21.04 -8.24 -5.40
CA VAL A 161 -19.70 -8.44 -4.86
C VAL A 161 -19.74 -9.58 -3.86
N ASP A 162 -18.94 -10.62 -4.10
CA ASP A 162 -18.69 -11.67 -3.13
C ASP A 162 -17.58 -11.28 -2.13
N MET A 163 -17.36 -12.13 -1.13
CA MET A 163 -16.38 -11.91 -0.08
C MET A 163 -14.94 -11.79 -0.60
N GLU A 164 -14.55 -12.60 -1.58
CA GLU A 164 -13.18 -12.61 -2.10
C GLU A 164 -12.91 -11.32 -2.88
N LEU A 165 -13.85 -10.93 -3.75
CA LEU A 165 -13.80 -9.68 -4.48
C LEU A 165 -13.77 -8.50 -3.52
N TRP A 166 -14.60 -8.49 -2.47
CA TRP A 166 -14.58 -7.44 -1.45
C TRP A 166 -13.20 -7.26 -0.81
N VAL A 167 -12.57 -8.35 -0.34
CA VAL A 167 -11.24 -8.28 0.29
C VAL A 167 -10.20 -7.72 -0.70
N ARG A 168 -10.25 -8.16 -1.97
CA ARG A 168 -9.40 -7.60 -3.01
C ARG A 168 -9.63 -6.10 -3.22
N GLN A 169 -10.88 -5.64 -3.21
CA GLN A 169 -11.19 -4.22 -3.36
C GLN A 169 -10.78 -3.38 -2.16
N CYS A 170 -10.90 -3.90 -0.93
CA CYS A 170 -10.34 -3.25 0.24
C CYS A 170 -8.82 -3.05 0.11
N SER A 171 -8.10 -4.10 -0.29
CA SER A 171 -6.66 -4.04 -0.50
C SER A 171 -6.29 -3.03 -1.59
N LEU A 172 -6.96 -3.08 -2.74
CA LEU A 172 -6.72 -2.16 -3.85
C LEU A 172 -6.99 -0.69 -3.46
N LEU A 173 -8.12 -0.43 -2.78
CA LEU A 173 -8.43 0.89 -2.27
C LEU A 173 -7.36 1.40 -1.30
N ALA A 174 -6.93 0.56 -0.37
CA ALA A 174 -5.95 0.91 0.64
C ALA A 174 -4.58 1.21 0.02
N ARG A 175 -4.22 0.54 -1.09
CA ARG A 175 -3.04 0.85 -1.89
C ARG A 175 -3.12 2.24 -2.52
N TYR A 176 -4.22 2.56 -3.22
CA TYR A 176 -4.43 3.90 -3.79
C TYR A 176 -4.29 5.00 -2.73
N ILE A 177 -5.02 4.89 -1.62
CA ILE A 177 -5.02 5.93 -0.58
C ILE A 177 -3.61 6.15 -0.01
N ARG A 178 -2.86 5.06 0.25
CA ARG A 178 -1.49 5.19 0.79
C ARG A 178 -0.53 5.80 -0.21
N VAL A 179 -0.64 5.49 -1.49
CA VAL A 179 0.21 6.08 -2.54
C VAL A 179 -0.07 7.58 -2.65
N PHE A 180 -1.34 8.00 -2.73
CA PHE A 180 -1.70 9.42 -2.74
C PHE A 180 -1.20 10.13 -1.48
N ARG A 181 -1.36 9.52 -0.31
CA ARG A 181 -0.89 10.12 0.94
C ARG A 181 0.62 10.32 0.92
N GLN A 182 1.39 9.32 0.48
CA GLN A 182 2.85 9.43 0.39
C GLN A 182 3.32 10.41 -0.69
N GLN A 183 2.54 10.55 -1.77
CA GLN A 183 2.81 11.53 -2.82
C GLN A 183 2.60 12.97 -2.31
N ARG A 184 1.56 13.21 -1.51
CA ARG A 184 1.25 14.52 -0.89
C ARG A 184 2.11 14.83 0.33
N ALA A 185 2.47 13.81 1.09
CA ALA A 185 3.24 13.90 2.33
C ALA A 185 4.19 12.69 2.46
N PRO A 186 5.41 12.79 1.91
CA PRO A 186 6.41 11.74 2.05
C PRO A 186 6.70 11.43 3.53
N ILE A 187 6.76 10.14 3.86
CA ILE A 187 7.00 9.67 5.25
C ILE A 187 8.45 9.95 5.69
N LEU A 188 9.38 9.93 4.74
CA LEU A 188 10.82 10.16 4.90
C LEU A 188 11.28 11.24 3.94
#